data_AF-H3DHG7-F1
#
_entry.id   AF-H3DHG7-F1
#
_cell.length_a   1.000
_cell.length_b   1.000
_cell.length_c   1.000
_cell.angle_alpha   90.00
_cell.angle_beta   90.00
_cell.angle_gamma   90.00
#
_symmetry.space_group_name_H-M   'P 1'
#
loop_
_entity.id
_entity.type
_entity.pdbx_description
1 polymer ?
#
loop_
_entity_poly.entity_id
_entity_poly.type
_entity_poly.pdbx_seq_one_letter_code
_entity_poly.pdbx_strand_id
1 'polypeptide(L)'
;QSFVSEPVPETDVTISLPSELNSYFAPGEGNKTRIQFHFYGSQKLFQDPLITNVTNTNLMVNSHIVSASIHGSDVNNLKERVSVTFRHLTFKQEEDKVRCVFWDFYQNNGHGGWNGEGCETHSVSPSQTSCRCDHLTHFGVLLDVSREPISDTDSRILTLLSFLGCGISSVFLGITLITYLGFKKVRQDYPSKILINLSVALLGLSMTFLLNSWLSSFSNYGLCISTAAVLHYFLLASFTWMGLEAVHMYLALVRIFNSYVSFYMLKLCAVGWGIPLLVVSLVLAINKDAYGNSLPAELATGYSISQQFCWVQHSIFFYVTVVAFVALILLCNICVFILVLIQIRKMKVNKPSENSRVSLRDLRTVASLTVLLGLTWIMGFFSFGPRRVILIYPFTICNSLQGLFIFVFHCLLKENVRKQWKAHLGCRRLRHGDYS
;
A
#
# COMPACT_ATOMS: atom_id res chain seq x y z
N GLN A 1 25.46 -38.35 -32.76
CA GLN A 1 24.28 -37.56 -33.18
C GLN A 1 24.61 -36.11 -32.87
N SER A 2 24.49 -35.21 -33.84
CA SER A 2 24.77 -33.78 -33.65
C SER A 2 23.73 -33.16 -32.72
N PHE A 3 24.19 -32.62 -31.60
CA PHE A 3 23.34 -31.95 -30.62
C PHE A 3 22.89 -30.61 -31.20
N VAL A 4 21.58 -30.45 -31.38
CA VAL A 4 20.99 -29.26 -31.99
C VAL A 4 21.11 -28.08 -31.00
N SER A 5 21.64 -26.96 -31.48
CA SER A 5 21.86 -25.73 -30.71
C SER A 5 20.64 -24.81 -30.68
N GLU A 6 19.59 -25.11 -31.45
CA GLU A 6 18.38 -24.29 -31.57
C GLU A 6 17.15 -24.96 -30.95
N PRO A 7 16.32 -24.21 -30.20
CA PRO A 7 15.11 -24.75 -29.57
C PRO A 7 14.07 -25.15 -30.63
N VAL A 8 13.51 -26.35 -30.49
CA VAL A 8 12.44 -26.85 -31.36
C VAL A 8 11.12 -26.14 -30.99
N PRO A 9 10.36 -25.58 -31.95
CA PRO A 9 9.05 -25.01 -31.64
C PRO A 9 8.11 -26.06 -31.04
N GLU A 10 7.32 -25.65 -30.03
CA GLU A 10 6.36 -26.48 -29.25
C GLU A 10 6.93 -27.40 -28.15
N THR A 11 8.23 -27.48 -27.93
CA THR A 11 8.78 -28.29 -26.82
C THR A 11 8.73 -27.56 -25.47
N ASP A 12 8.34 -28.27 -24.40
CA ASP A 12 8.27 -27.69 -23.04
C ASP A 12 9.66 -27.45 -22.43
N VAL A 13 10.63 -28.35 -22.69
CA VAL A 13 12.02 -28.21 -22.25
C VAL A 13 12.96 -28.83 -23.29
N THR A 14 14.06 -28.16 -23.61
CA THR A 14 15.16 -28.68 -24.43
C THR A 14 16.45 -28.66 -23.60
N ILE A 15 17.21 -29.75 -23.60
CA ILE A 15 18.53 -29.84 -22.97
C ILE A 15 19.59 -30.19 -24.01
N SER A 16 20.66 -29.40 -24.07
CA SER A 16 21.80 -29.60 -24.94
C SER A 16 23.05 -29.81 -24.09
N LEU A 17 23.71 -30.94 -24.31
CA LEU A 17 24.82 -31.40 -23.51
C LEU A 17 26.16 -31.14 -24.21
N PRO A 18 27.19 -30.71 -23.49
CA PRO A 18 28.51 -30.43 -24.05
C PRO A 18 29.28 -31.71 -24.36
N SER A 19 30.24 -31.60 -25.27
CA SER A 19 31.10 -32.72 -25.68
C SER A 19 32.07 -33.19 -24.58
N GLU A 20 32.35 -32.30 -23.62
CA GLU A 20 33.22 -32.52 -22.46
C GLU A 20 32.74 -33.67 -21.56
N LEU A 21 31.44 -33.99 -21.56
CA LEU A 21 30.86 -35.08 -20.75
C LEU A 21 31.45 -36.46 -21.04
N ASN A 22 32.05 -36.65 -22.22
CA ASN A 22 32.74 -37.89 -22.56
C ASN A 22 33.86 -38.24 -21.58
N SER A 23 34.46 -37.24 -20.92
CA SER A 23 35.52 -37.44 -19.92
C SER A 23 35.02 -38.01 -18.59
N TYR A 24 33.71 -37.90 -18.30
CA TYR A 24 33.08 -38.41 -17.09
C TYR A 24 32.60 -39.86 -17.24
N PHE A 25 32.78 -40.48 -18.41
CA PHE A 25 32.46 -41.89 -18.61
C PHE A 25 33.61 -42.78 -18.12
N ALA A 26 33.30 -43.77 -17.29
CA ALA A 26 34.29 -44.69 -16.74
C ALA A 26 35.06 -45.44 -17.85
N PRO A 27 36.41 -45.44 -17.81
CA PRO A 27 37.22 -46.13 -18.81
C PRO A 27 37.03 -47.65 -18.70
N GLY A 28 36.67 -48.30 -19.81
CA GLY A 28 36.43 -49.75 -19.88
C GLY A 28 34.95 -50.17 -19.83
N GLU A 29 34.03 -49.25 -19.52
CA GLU A 29 32.57 -49.46 -19.55
C GLU A 29 31.87 -48.75 -20.72
N GLY A 30 32.56 -48.54 -21.84
CA GLY A 30 32.09 -47.72 -22.98
C GLY A 30 30.71 -48.08 -23.56
N ASN A 31 30.15 -49.26 -23.25
CA ASN A 31 28.81 -49.69 -23.66
C ASN A 31 27.75 -49.65 -22.53
N LYS A 32 28.10 -49.26 -21.30
CA LYS A 32 27.20 -49.31 -20.12
C LYS A 32 26.92 -47.94 -19.50
N THR A 33 27.78 -46.95 -19.70
CA THR A 33 27.55 -45.61 -19.13
C THR A 33 26.42 -44.91 -19.88
N ARG A 34 25.32 -44.64 -19.18
CA ARG A 34 24.12 -44.01 -19.73
C ARG A 34 23.90 -42.67 -19.05
N ILE A 35 23.71 -41.62 -19.85
CA ILE A 35 23.15 -40.37 -19.37
C ILE A 35 21.68 -40.61 -19.09
N GLN A 36 21.24 -40.29 -17.88
CA GLN A 36 19.86 -40.41 -17.46
C GLN A 36 19.21 -39.03 -17.50
N PHE A 37 17.99 -38.97 -18.02
CA PHE A 37 17.19 -37.76 -18.03
C PHE A 37 15.88 -38.02 -17.28
N HIS A 38 15.50 -37.08 -16.41
CA HIS A 38 14.22 -37.12 -15.72
C HIS A 38 13.46 -35.83 -16.00
N PHE A 39 12.21 -35.96 -16.41
CA PHE A 39 11.29 -34.83 -16.60
C PHE A 39 10.20 -34.89 -15.54
N TYR A 40 10.04 -33.80 -14.80
CA TYR A 40 9.02 -33.67 -13.77
C TYR A 40 7.95 -32.68 -14.23
N GLY A 41 6.79 -33.21 -14.61
CA GLY A 41 5.63 -32.41 -15.01
C GLY A 41 4.96 -31.65 -13.86
N SER A 42 5.26 -32.01 -12.61
CA SER A 42 4.71 -31.38 -11.40
C SER A 42 5.82 -30.91 -10.48
N GLN A 43 5.67 -29.70 -9.96
CA GLN A 43 6.64 -29.05 -9.05
C GLN A 43 6.44 -29.46 -7.58
N LYS A 44 5.41 -30.27 -7.25
CA LYS A 44 5.04 -30.60 -5.86
C LYS A 44 6.14 -31.28 -5.04
N LEU A 45 7.13 -31.89 -5.70
CA LEU A 45 8.27 -32.56 -5.06
C LEU A 45 9.42 -31.59 -4.71
N PHE A 46 9.36 -30.36 -5.21
CA PHE A 46 10.45 -29.37 -5.13
C PHE A 46 9.91 -28.08 -4.48
N GLN A 47 9.51 -28.21 -3.21
CA GLN A 47 8.95 -27.10 -2.42
C GLN A 47 10.01 -26.52 -1.52
N ASP A 48 10.44 -25.29 -1.80
CA ASP A 48 11.40 -24.56 -0.97
C ASP A 48 10.67 -23.79 0.14
N PRO A 49 10.84 -24.17 1.42
CA PRO A 49 10.19 -23.52 2.55
C PRO A 49 10.74 -22.12 2.87
N LEU A 50 11.91 -21.75 2.36
CA LEU A 50 12.50 -20.42 2.56
C LEU A 50 12.06 -19.42 1.48
N ILE A 51 11.75 -19.87 0.26
CA ILE A 51 11.12 -19.01 -0.77
C ILE A 51 9.77 -18.47 -0.30
N THR A 52 9.03 -19.24 0.50
CA THR A 52 7.73 -18.81 1.05
C THR A 52 7.85 -17.92 2.29
N ASN A 53 8.99 -17.95 3.01
CA ASN A 53 9.11 -17.36 4.35
C ASN A 53 10.18 -16.27 4.50
N VAL A 54 11.22 -16.21 3.65
CA VAL A 54 12.41 -15.38 3.91
C VAL A 54 12.61 -14.26 2.90
N THR A 55 12.24 -14.48 1.64
CA THR A 55 12.36 -13.44 0.63
C THR A 55 10.99 -12.81 0.40
N ASN A 56 10.82 -11.51 0.68
CA ASN A 56 9.68 -10.68 0.24
C ASN A 56 9.54 -10.60 -1.30
N THR A 57 10.14 -11.54 -2.03
CA THR A 57 9.98 -11.74 -3.45
C THR A 57 8.92 -12.80 -3.69
N ASN A 58 7.91 -12.49 -4.48
CA ASN A 58 6.98 -13.49 -5.00
C ASN A 58 7.71 -14.36 -6.05
N LEU A 59 8.68 -15.15 -5.60
CA LEU A 59 9.40 -16.10 -6.43
C LEU A 59 8.52 -17.33 -6.60
N MET A 60 8.13 -17.63 -7.83
CA MET A 60 7.40 -18.84 -8.19
C MET A 60 8.18 -19.64 -9.22
N VAL A 61 8.16 -20.96 -9.11
CA VAL A 61 8.72 -21.84 -10.15
C VAL A 61 7.82 -21.72 -11.38
N ASN A 62 8.37 -21.20 -12.49
CA ASN A 62 7.63 -20.89 -13.71
C ASN A 62 8.01 -21.81 -14.88
N SER A 63 8.56 -22.99 -14.59
CA SER A 63 8.87 -24.02 -15.58
C SER A 63 8.57 -25.43 -15.05
N HIS A 64 8.55 -26.41 -15.94
CA HIS A 64 8.78 -27.80 -15.55
C HIS A 64 10.24 -28.00 -15.12
N ILE A 65 10.51 -29.10 -14.42
CA ILE A 65 11.84 -29.40 -13.88
C ILE A 65 12.44 -30.52 -14.71
N VAL A 66 13.69 -30.35 -15.14
CA VAL A 66 14.43 -31.36 -15.88
C VAL A 66 15.71 -31.70 -15.14
N SER A 67 16.05 -32.97 -15.07
CA SER A 67 17.31 -33.43 -14.53
C SER A 67 18.08 -34.23 -15.56
N ALA A 68 19.40 -34.08 -15.53
CA ALA A 68 20.34 -34.92 -16.23
C ALA A 68 21.39 -35.40 -15.23
N SER A 69 21.85 -36.65 -15.37
CA SER A 69 22.91 -37.21 -14.54
C SER A 69 23.64 -38.34 -15.25
N ILE A 70 24.86 -38.63 -14.79
CA ILE A 70 25.66 -39.78 -15.25
C ILE A 70 25.76 -40.76 -14.08
N HIS A 71 25.42 -42.03 -14.33
CA HIS A 71 25.46 -43.04 -13.27
C HIS A 71 26.87 -43.18 -12.68
N GLY A 72 26.98 -43.02 -11.36
CA GLY A 72 28.25 -43.19 -10.63
C GLY A 72 29.23 -42.02 -10.79
N SER A 73 28.81 -40.87 -11.31
CA SER A 73 29.67 -39.69 -11.45
C SER A 73 28.93 -38.40 -11.11
N ASP A 74 29.54 -37.60 -10.25
CA ASP A 74 29.07 -36.25 -9.94
C ASP A 74 29.74 -35.26 -10.92
N VAL A 75 28.92 -34.60 -11.74
CA VAL A 75 29.40 -33.78 -12.86
C VAL A 75 29.23 -32.31 -12.50
N ASN A 76 30.34 -31.68 -12.14
CA ASN A 76 30.42 -30.27 -11.75
C ASN A 76 31.63 -29.59 -12.42
N ASN A 77 31.63 -28.25 -12.51
CA ASN A 77 32.70 -27.42 -13.07
C ASN A 77 33.01 -27.66 -14.56
N LEU A 78 32.00 -27.90 -15.38
CA LEU A 78 32.13 -28.00 -16.84
C LEU A 78 32.60 -26.67 -17.45
N LYS A 79 33.62 -26.74 -18.31
CA LYS A 79 34.11 -25.56 -19.05
C LYS A 79 33.14 -25.18 -20.15
N GLU A 80 32.62 -26.18 -20.86
CA GLU A 80 31.52 -26.01 -21.79
C GLU A 80 30.20 -26.27 -21.03
N ARG A 81 29.43 -25.22 -20.78
CA ARG A 81 28.21 -25.33 -19.95
C ARG A 81 27.06 -26.01 -20.69
N VAL A 82 26.29 -26.78 -19.93
CA VAL A 82 25.03 -27.40 -20.37
C VAL A 82 24.00 -26.32 -20.63
N SER A 83 23.36 -26.36 -21.79
CA SER A 83 22.33 -25.38 -22.18
C SER A 83 20.94 -25.99 -22.05
N VAL A 84 20.10 -25.40 -21.21
CA VAL A 84 18.73 -25.88 -20.96
C VAL A 84 17.75 -24.75 -21.25
N THR A 85 16.79 -24.98 -22.16
CA THR A 85 15.77 -24.00 -22.52
C THR A 85 14.40 -24.48 -22.04
N PHE A 86 13.74 -23.64 -21.25
CA PHE A 86 12.46 -23.91 -20.63
C PHE A 86 11.36 -23.04 -21.24
N ARG A 87 10.20 -23.66 -21.48
CA ARG A 87 8.95 -22.94 -21.71
C ARG A 87 8.37 -22.46 -20.38
N HIS A 88 7.90 -21.22 -20.38
CA HIS A 88 7.22 -20.65 -19.23
C HIS A 88 5.80 -21.22 -19.08
N LEU A 89 5.45 -21.61 -17.86
CA LEU A 89 4.07 -21.98 -17.51
C LEU A 89 3.13 -20.76 -17.54
N THR A 90 3.66 -19.60 -17.12
CA THR A 90 3.00 -18.30 -17.16
C THR A 90 3.84 -17.31 -17.97
N PHE A 91 3.22 -16.60 -18.91
CA PHE A 91 3.93 -15.58 -19.70
C PHE A 91 4.54 -14.50 -18.80
N LYS A 92 5.83 -14.26 -19.02
CA LYS A 92 6.62 -13.23 -18.36
C LYS A 92 6.21 -11.85 -18.90
N GLN A 93 5.92 -10.90 -18.00
CA GLN A 93 5.73 -9.48 -18.32
C GLN A 93 7.09 -8.77 -18.48
N GLU A 94 7.14 -7.57 -19.05
CA GLU A 94 8.42 -6.88 -19.30
C GLU A 94 9.24 -6.67 -18.02
N GLU A 95 8.58 -6.36 -16.90
CA GLU A 95 9.23 -6.00 -15.62
C GLU A 95 9.57 -7.20 -14.72
N ASP A 96 9.08 -8.41 -15.02
CA ASP A 96 9.38 -9.60 -14.21
C ASP A 96 10.85 -9.99 -14.31
N LYS A 97 11.47 -10.42 -13.21
CA LYS A 97 12.84 -10.96 -13.24
C LYS A 97 12.80 -12.48 -13.29
N VAL A 98 13.70 -13.07 -14.07
CA VAL A 98 13.81 -14.52 -14.22
C VAL A 98 15.18 -14.96 -13.71
N ARG A 99 15.21 -16.09 -13.00
CA ARG A 99 16.46 -16.70 -12.53
C ARG A 99 16.49 -18.19 -12.86
N CYS A 100 17.55 -18.60 -13.55
CA CYS A 100 17.90 -20.01 -13.70
C CYS A 100 18.46 -20.56 -12.39
N VAL A 101 17.93 -21.69 -11.94
CA VAL A 101 18.31 -22.32 -10.68
C VAL A 101 18.34 -23.84 -10.83
N PHE A 102 18.94 -24.51 -9.86
CA PHE A 102 18.86 -25.94 -9.68
C PHE A 102 18.40 -26.31 -8.27
N TRP A 103 17.89 -27.52 -8.10
CA TRP A 103 17.50 -28.05 -6.80
C TRP A 103 18.72 -28.67 -6.10
N ASP A 104 19.13 -28.05 -5.00
CA ASP A 104 20.18 -28.52 -4.12
C ASP A 104 19.57 -29.32 -2.97
N PHE A 105 19.82 -30.63 -2.93
CA PHE A 105 19.28 -31.52 -1.89
C PHE A 105 19.93 -31.31 -0.52
N TYR A 106 21.13 -30.73 -0.45
CA TYR A 106 21.86 -30.53 0.81
C TYR A 106 21.49 -29.21 1.49
N GLN A 107 20.86 -28.29 0.76
CA GLN A 107 20.36 -27.04 1.31
C GLN A 107 19.30 -27.28 2.39
N ASN A 108 19.11 -26.31 3.27
CA ASN A 108 18.10 -26.35 4.35
C ASN A 108 18.25 -27.58 5.27
N ASN A 109 19.46 -27.87 5.74
CA ASN A 109 19.76 -29.05 6.58
C ASN A 109 19.31 -30.39 5.95
N GLY A 110 19.42 -30.50 4.61
CA GLY A 110 19.02 -31.71 3.88
C GLY A 110 17.54 -31.78 3.51
N HIS A 111 16.77 -30.71 3.69
CA HIS A 111 15.38 -30.61 3.24
C HIS A 111 15.23 -30.17 1.77
N GLY A 112 16.33 -29.74 1.15
CA GLY A 112 16.36 -29.28 -0.23
C GLY A 112 15.97 -27.80 -0.39
N GLY A 113 16.50 -27.16 -1.44
CA GLY A 113 16.20 -25.76 -1.77
C GLY A 113 16.68 -25.37 -3.17
N TRP A 114 16.20 -24.22 -3.66
CA TRP A 114 16.61 -23.70 -4.97
C TRP A 114 17.89 -22.88 -4.86
N ASN A 115 18.92 -23.28 -5.61
CA ASN A 115 20.22 -22.60 -5.65
C ASN A 115 20.54 -22.13 -7.09
N GLY A 116 21.14 -20.96 -7.24
CA GLY A 116 21.55 -20.39 -8.53
C GLY A 116 23.03 -20.61 -8.86
N GLU A 117 23.81 -21.20 -7.96
CA GLU A 117 25.25 -21.39 -8.15
C GLU A 117 25.57 -22.27 -9.37
N GLY A 118 26.56 -21.85 -10.17
CA GLY A 118 26.93 -22.55 -11.41
C GLY A 118 25.96 -22.36 -12.58
N CYS A 119 24.79 -21.72 -12.38
CA CYS A 119 23.78 -21.48 -13.41
C CYS A 119 23.64 -20.00 -13.79
N GLU A 120 23.74 -19.71 -15.10
CA GLU A 120 23.55 -18.37 -15.66
C GLU A 120 22.30 -18.32 -16.55
N THR A 121 21.59 -17.19 -16.50
CA THR A 121 20.47 -16.92 -17.39
C THR A 121 20.99 -16.32 -18.68
N HIS A 122 20.84 -17.03 -19.80
CA HIS A 122 21.47 -16.67 -21.08
C HIS A 122 20.55 -15.86 -21.99
N SER A 123 19.34 -16.35 -22.26
CA SER A 123 18.35 -15.63 -23.08
C SER A 123 16.97 -15.72 -22.46
N VAL A 124 16.23 -14.62 -22.49
CA VAL A 124 14.90 -14.51 -21.88
C VAL A 124 13.93 -13.94 -22.92
N SER A 125 12.78 -14.60 -23.04
CA SER A 125 11.64 -14.16 -23.84
C SER A 125 10.37 -14.23 -23.00
N PRO A 126 9.24 -13.65 -23.46
CA PRO A 126 7.98 -13.73 -22.72
C PRO A 126 7.51 -15.17 -22.45
N SER A 127 7.84 -16.11 -23.35
CA SER A 127 7.35 -17.49 -23.31
C SER A 127 8.41 -18.53 -22.99
N GLN A 128 9.71 -18.19 -23.04
CA GLN A 128 10.80 -19.12 -22.84
C GLN A 128 12.03 -18.47 -22.22
N THR A 129 12.80 -19.25 -21.46
CA THR A 129 14.10 -18.84 -20.91
C THR A 129 15.14 -19.93 -21.15
N SER A 130 16.34 -19.52 -21.57
CA SER A 130 17.50 -20.38 -21.76
C SER A 130 18.52 -20.15 -20.64
N CYS A 131 18.96 -21.26 -20.05
CA CYS A 131 19.86 -21.34 -18.91
C CYS A 131 21.16 -22.06 -19.31
N ARG A 132 22.29 -21.63 -18.76
CA ARG A 132 23.60 -22.28 -18.93
C ARG A 132 24.18 -22.67 -17.59
N CYS A 133 24.31 -23.96 -17.32
CA CYS A 133 24.81 -24.49 -16.04
C CYS A 133 26.09 -25.31 -16.23
N ASP A 134 27.01 -25.24 -15.27
CA ASP A 134 28.29 -25.96 -15.30
C ASP A 134 28.27 -27.34 -14.61
N HIS A 135 27.08 -27.83 -14.25
CA HIS A 135 26.88 -29.14 -13.61
C HIS A 135 25.73 -29.92 -14.26
N LEU A 136 25.53 -31.16 -13.83
CA LEU A 136 24.36 -31.99 -14.17
C LEU A 136 23.55 -32.29 -12.90
N THR A 137 22.44 -31.57 -12.71
CA THR A 137 21.58 -31.71 -11.54
C THR A 137 20.11 -31.65 -11.92
N HIS A 138 19.28 -30.88 -11.20
CA HIS A 138 17.83 -30.73 -11.40
C HIS A 138 17.52 -29.26 -11.65
N PHE A 139 17.32 -28.88 -12.90
CA PHE A 139 17.19 -27.48 -13.32
C PHE A 139 15.75 -27.00 -13.36
N GLY A 140 15.57 -25.72 -13.09
CA GLY A 140 14.29 -25.02 -13.22
C GLY A 140 14.45 -23.50 -13.34
N VAL A 141 13.33 -22.82 -13.58
CA VAL A 141 13.28 -21.37 -13.73
C VAL A 141 12.37 -20.77 -12.66
N LEU A 142 12.90 -19.81 -11.90
CA LEU A 142 12.12 -18.98 -10.98
C LEU A 142 11.74 -17.67 -11.67
N LEU A 143 10.46 -17.30 -11.54
CA LEU A 143 9.92 -16.00 -11.92
C LEU A 143 9.69 -15.18 -10.65
N ASP A 144 10.30 -14.00 -10.59
CA ASP A 144 10.07 -13.01 -9.55
C ASP A 144 8.97 -12.05 -10.02
N VAL A 145 7.75 -12.23 -9.50
CA VAL A 145 6.59 -11.37 -9.81
C VAL A 145 6.46 -10.20 -8.82
N SER A 146 7.57 -9.82 -8.17
CA SER A 146 7.61 -8.67 -7.27
C SER A 146 7.40 -7.39 -8.07
N ARG A 147 6.15 -6.91 -8.07
CA ARG A 147 5.77 -5.57 -8.52
C ARG A 147 6.76 -4.57 -7.95
N GLU A 148 7.41 -3.78 -8.82
CA GLU A 148 8.55 -2.92 -8.46
C GLU A 148 8.44 -2.35 -7.03
N PRO A 149 9.39 -2.69 -6.14
CA PRO A 149 9.49 -2.00 -4.87
C PRO A 149 9.72 -0.51 -5.17
N ILE A 150 9.05 0.37 -4.41
CA ILE A 150 9.26 1.82 -4.49
C ILE A 150 10.76 2.05 -4.27
N SER A 151 11.42 2.78 -5.19
CA SER A 151 12.84 3.11 -5.08
C SER A 151 13.14 3.72 -3.71
N ASP A 152 14.29 3.40 -3.12
CA ASP A 152 14.71 3.94 -1.81
C ASP A 152 14.66 5.48 -1.80
N THR A 153 14.95 6.12 -2.94
CA THR A 153 14.83 7.57 -3.11
C THR A 153 13.38 8.03 -3.02
N ASP A 154 12.45 7.36 -3.71
CA ASP A 154 11.02 7.69 -3.64
C ASP A 154 10.47 7.48 -2.23
N SER A 155 10.88 6.40 -1.54
CA SER A 155 10.48 6.12 -0.16
C SER A 155 10.92 7.24 0.80
N ARG A 156 12.16 7.73 0.66
CA ARG A 156 12.67 8.88 1.45
C ARG A 156 11.88 10.16 1.17
N ILE A 157 11.59 10.46 -0.10
CA ILE A 157 10.82 11.66 -0.47
C ILE A 157 9.39 11.57 0.06
N LEU A 158 8.72 10.43 -0.11
CA LEU A 158 7.35 10.22 0.39
C LEU A 158 7.28 10.32 1.92
N THR A 159 8.30 9.82 2.62
CA THR A 159 8.43 9.96 4.08
C THR A 159 8.54 11.44 4.46
N LEU A 160 9.44 12.20 3.81
CA LEU A 160 9.60 13.63 4.06
C LEU A 160 8.30 14.42 3.81
N LEU A 161 7.63 14.14 2.69
CA LEU A 161 6.35 14.77 2.34
C LEU A 161 5.25 14.45 3.36
N SER A 162 5.22 13.21 3.87
CA SER A 162 4.26 12.79 4.88
C SER A 162 4.48 13.49 6.22
N PHE A 163 5.74 13.54 6.71
CA PHE A 163 6.08 14.18 7.97
C PHE A 163 5.88 15.70 7.93
N LEU A 164 6.40 16.39 6.90
CA LEU A 164 6.21 17.83 6.74
C LEU A 164 4.73 18.18 6.57
N GLY A 165 4.03 17.44 5.72
CA GLY A 165 2.60 17.66 5.47
C GLY A 165 1.77 17.46 6.72
N CYS A 166 1.94 16.34 7.44
CA CYS A 166 1.22 16.07 8.68
C CYS A 166 1.53 17.10 9.76
N GLY A 167 2.78 17.58 9.87
CA GLY A 167 3.16 18.65 10.78
C GLY A 167 2.42 19.96 10.50
N ILE A 168 2.45 20.41 9.23
CA ILE A 168 1.72 21.61 8.79
C ILE A 168 0.21 21.45 9.03
N SER A 169 -0.34 20.32 8.59
CA SER A 169 -1.76 19.97 8.74
C SER A 169 -2.20 20.01 10.21
N SER A 170 -1.37 19.48 11.12
CA SER A 170 -1.65 19.47 12.56
C SER A 170 -1.76 20.87 13.14
N VAL A 171 -0.85 21.78 12.77
CA VAL A 171 -0.90 23.19 13.22
C VAL A 171 -2.20 23.85 12.76
N PHE A 172 -2.54 23.70 11.48
CA PHE A 172 -3.76 24.32 10.92
C PHE A 172 -5.05 23.70 11.47
N LEU A 173 -5.09 22.39 11.71
CA LEU A 173 -6.21 21.73 12.40
C LEU A 173 -6.35 22.25 13.84
N GLY A 174 -5.25 22.47 14.55
CA GLY A 174 -5.25 23.10 15.87
C GLY A 174 -5.89 24.50 15.84
N ILE A 175 -5.51 25.35 14.87
CA ILE A 175 -6.11 26.67 14.68
C ILE A 175 -7.60 26.56 14.33
N THR A 176 -7.98 25.60 13.48
CA THR A 176 -9.39 25.33 13.15
C THR A 176 -10.18 24.97 14.41
N LEU A 177 -9.67 24.06 15.24
CA LEU A 177 -10.34 23.66 16.49
C LEU A 177 -10.47 24.84 17.45
N ILE A 178 -9.40 25.61 17.68
CA ILE A 178 -9.44 26.80 18.54
C ILE A 178 -10.49 27.79 18.04
N THR A 179 -10.56 28.02 16.73
CA THR A 179 -11.53 28.92 16.10
C THR A 179 -12.97 28.43 16.33
N TYR A 180 -13.25 27.17 16.02
CA TYR A 180 -14.61 26.63 16.11
C TYR A 180 -15.09 26.41 17.56
N LEU A 181 -14.17 26.17 18.50
CA LEU A 181 -14.47 26.07 19.93
C LEU A 181 -14.61 27.45 20.59
N GLY A 182 -13.81 28.44 20.17
CA GLY A 182 -13.81 29.79 20.73
C GLY A 182 -15.04 30.62 20.34
N PHE A 183 -15.60 30.43 19.15
CA PHE A 183 -16.76 31.20 18.68
C PHE A 183 -18.06 30.40 18.78
N LYS A 184 -18.82 30.60 19.87
CA LYS A 184 -20.14 29.98 20.08
C LYS A 184 -21.07 30.12 18.87
N LYS A 185 -21.04 31.29 18.20
CA LYS A 185 -21.87 31.60 17.02
C LYS A 185 -21.52 30.76 15.79
N VAL A 186 -20.30 30.24 15.69
CA VAL A 186 -19.86 29.34 14.59
C VAL A 186 -20.23 27.88 14.92
N ARG A 187 -20.20 27.51 16.20
CA ARG A 187 -20.47 26.15 16.71
C ARG A 187 -21.95 25.75 16.72
N GLN A 188 -22.86 26.69 16.46
CA GLN A 188 -24.28 26.45 16.59
C GLN A 188 -24.81 25.45 15.55
N ASP A 189 -24.24 25.44 14.36
CA ASP A 189 -24.67 24.61 13.24
C ASP A 189 -24.19 23.16 13.35
N TYR A 190 -25.00 22.21 12.89
CA TYR A 190 -24.63 20.78 12.84
C TYR A 190 -23.37 20.48 12.01
N PRO A 191 -23.20 21.03 10.78
CA PRO A 191 -21.96 20.83 10.01
C PRO A 191 -20.71 21.31 10.76
N SER A 192 -20.82 22.41 11.52
CA SER A 192 -19.69 22.92 12.31
C SER A 192 -19.31 21.95 13.44
N LYS A 193 -20.28 21.28 14.07
CA LYS A 193 -20.01 20.28 15.12
C LYS A 193 -19.43 18.98 14.55
N ILE A 194 -19.90 18.55 13.38
CA ILE A 194 -19.33 17.39 12.67
C ILE A 194 -17.90 17.70 12.26
N LEU A 195 -17.65 18.87 11.69
CA LEU A 195 -16.31 19.33 11.32
C LEU A 195 -15.35 19.36 12.52
N ILE A 196 -15.79 19.81 13.71
CA ILE A 196 -14.96 19.77 14.92
C ILE A 196 -14.53 18.33 15.23
N ASN A 197 -15.46 17.36 15.22
CA ASN A 197 -15.12 15.97 15.52
C ASN A 197 -14.20 15.36 14.45
N LEU A 198 -14.46 15.65 13.17
CA LEU A 198 -13.59 15.25 12.06
C LEU A 198 -12.17 15.83 12.23
N SER A 199 -12.06 17.12 12.59
CA SER A 199 -10.78 17.77 12.86
C SER A 199 -10.07 17.17 14.08
N VAL A 200 -10.77 16.76 15.13
CA VAL A 200 -10.17 16.05 16.27
C VAL A 200 -9.64 14.69 15.83
N ALA A 201 -10.41 13.92 15.05
CA ALA A 201 -9.97 12.62 14.56
C ALA A 201 -8.74 12.73 13.65
N LEU A 202 -8.74 13.68 12.69
CA LEU A 202 -7.60 13.94 11.80
C LEU A 202 -6.37 14.46 12.56
N LEU A 203 -6.55 15.34 13.56
CA LEU A 203 -5.45 15.81 14.39
C LEU A 203 -4.83 14.65 15.19
N GLY A 204 -5.67 13.78 15.76
CA GLY A 204 -5.23 12.55 16.41
C GLY A 204 -4.43 11.66 15.46
N LEU A 205 -4.96 11.40 14.26
CA LEU A 205 -4.28 10.63 13.23
C LEU A 205 -2.91 11.22 12.86
N SER A 206 -2.85 12.53 12.59
CA SER A 206 -1.60 13.22 12.23
C SER A 206 -0.59 13.22 13.39
N MET A 207 -1.03 13.48 14.62
CA MET A 207 -0.14 13.48 15.79
C MET A 207 0.39 12.08 16.09
N THR A 208 -0.46 11.05 16.07
CA THR A 208 0.00 9.67 16.27
C THR A 208 0.96 9.25 15.15
N PHE A 209 0.71 9.67 13.91
CA PHE A 209 1.63 9.39 12.80
C PHE A 209 3.02 10.03 13.03
N LEU A 210 3.06 11.31 13.41
CA LEU A 210 4.31 12.03 13.68
C LEU A 210 5.08 11.47 14.88
N LEU A 211 4.35 11.07 15.93
CA LEU A 211 4.94 10.52 17.14
C LEU A 211 5.33 9.04 16.99
N ASN A 212 4.86 8.34 15.96
CA ASN A 212 5.06 6.89 15.80
C ASN A 212 6.55 6.53 15.82
N SER A 213 7.35 7.13 14.93
CA SER A 213 8.80 6.89 14.85
C SER A 213 9.55 7.21 16.14
N TRP A 214 9.05 8.15 16.94
CA TRP A 214 9.65 8.49 18.22
C TRP A 214 9.26 7.47 19.29
N LEU A 215 7.97 7.09 19.36
CA LEU A 215 7.45 6.11 20.31
C LEU A 215 7.99 4.69 20.07
N SER A 216 8.17 4.33 18.81
CA SER A 216 8.76 3.04 18.43
C SER A 216 10.23 2.93 18.83
N SER A 217 10.98 4.04 18.83
CA SER A 217 12.42 4.05 19.16
C SER A 217 12.73 3.53 20.56
N PHE A 218 11.76 3.57 21.49
CA PHE A 218 11.89 3.03 22.84
C PHE A 218 11.93 1.49 22.88
N SER A 219 11.75 0.79 21.74
CA SER A 219 11.84 -0.67 21.61
C SER A 219 10.97 -1.45 22.62
N ASN A 220 9.87 -0.84 23.07
CA ASN A 220 8.93 -1.46 23.99
C ASN A 220 7.74 -2.03 23.20
N TYR A 221 7.58 -3.35 23.26
CA TYR A 221 6.52 -4.09 22.57
C TYR A 221 5.10 -3.55 22.88
N GLY A 222 4.81 -3.25 24.16
CA GLY A 222 3.51 -2.71 24.56
C GLY A 222 3.25 -1.30 24.02
N LEU A 223 4.28 -0.45 23.98
CA LEU A 223 4.18 0.90 23.38
C LEU A 223 3.94 0.82 21.87
N CYS A 224 4.59 -0.12 21.17
CA CYS A 224 4.41 -0.29 19.74
C CYS A 224 2.98 -0.73 19.40
N ILE A 225 2.45 -1.73 20.10
CA ILE A 225 1.06 -2.19 19.92
C ILE A 225 0.08 -1.06 20.22
N SER A 226 0.26 -0.34 21.34
CA SER A 226 -0.60 0.78 21.71
C SER A 226 -0.59 1.88 20.65
N THR A 227 0.61 2.26 20.17
CA THR A 227 0.76 3.29 19.12
C THR A 227 0.08 2.87 17.81
N ALA A 228 0.28 1.63 17.38
CA ALA A 228 -0.35 1.09 16.18
C ALA A 228 -1.88 1.02 16.31
N ALA A 229 -2.40 0.60 17.47
CA ALA A 229 -3.84 0.54 17.73
C ALA A 229 -4.47 1.94 17.77
N VAL A 230 -3.80 2.93 18.38
CA VAL A 230 -4.25 4.33 18.40
C VAL A 230 -4.24 4.92 17.00
N LEU A 231 -3.20 4.65 16.20
CA LEU A 231 -3.12 5.12 14.82
C LEU A 231 -4.24 4.51 13.96
N HIS A 232 -4.48 3.21 14.12
CA HIS A 232 -5.58 2.50 13.45
C HIS A 232 -6.95 3.06 13.87
N TYR A 233 -7.16 3.31 15.17
CA TYR A 233 -8.39 3.91 15.69
C TYR A 233 -8.67 5.28 15.07
N PHE A 234 -7.70 6.19 15.07
CA PHE A 234 -7.89 7.52 14.50
C PHE A 234 -8.09 7.49 12.99
N LEU A 235 -7.46 6.55 12.27
CA LEU A 235 -7.72 6.34 10.85
C LEU A 235 -9.21 5.99 10.62
N LEU A 236 -9.72 4.98 11.32
CA LEU A 236 -11.12 4.56 11.20
C LEU A 236 -12.08 5.67 11.66
N ALA A 237 -11.74 6.40 12.72
CA ALA A 237 -12.53 7.53 13.20
C ALA A 237 -12.60 8.65 12.16
N SER A 238 -11.48 9.01 11.52
CA SER A 238 -11.47 10.00 10.44
C SER A 238 -12.41 9.60 9.31
N PHE A 239 -12.33 8.35 8.83
CA PHE A 239 -13.23 7.86 7.79
C PHE A 239 -14.69 7.81 8.23
N THR A 240 -14.96 7.34 9.45
CA THR A 240 -16.33 7.30 9.99
C THR A 240 -16.92 8.71 10.03
N TRP A 241 -16.17 9.71 10.49
CA TRP A 241 -16.63 11.11 10.50
C TRP A 241 -16.80 11.71 9.10
N MET A 242 -15.95 11.35 8.12
CA MET A 242 -16.18 11.73 6.71
C MET A 242 -17.48 11.11 6.17
N GLY A 243 -17.76 9.84 6.51
CA GLY A 243 -19.01 9.16 6.17
C GLY A 243 -20.23 9.80 6.83
N LEU A 244 -20.13 10.17 8.11
CA LEU A 244 -21.21 10.87 8.82
C LEU A 244 -21.48 12.26 8.26
N GLU A 245 -20.44 12.96 7.80
CA GLU A 245 -20.61 14.23 7.07
C GLU A 245 -21.34 13.99 5.75
N ALA A 246 -21.02 12.92 5.00
CA ALA A 246 -21.76 12.55 3.79
C ALA A 246 -23.25 12.26 4.09
N VAL A 247 -23.54 11.48 5.13
CA VAL A 247 -24.91 11.22 5.57
C VAL A 247 -25.63 12.51 5.95
N HIS A 248 -24.95 13.41 6.65
CA HIS A 248 -25.52 14.71 7.01
C HIS A 248 -25.86 15.55 5.77
N MET A 249 -24.96 15.61 4.79
CA MET A 249 -25.21 16.29 3.51
C MET A 249 -26.40 15.69 2.75
N TYR A 250 -26.48 14.37 2.69
CA TYR A 250 -27.60 13.67 2.06
C TYR A 250 -28.93 14.03 2.72
N LEU A 251 -28.99 13.97 4.05
CA LEU A 251 -30.19 14.34 4.81
C LEU A 251 -30.58 15.81 4.60
N ALA A 252 -29.60 16.73 4.57
CA ALA A 252 -29.85 18.15 4.41
C ALA A 252 -30.37 18.54 3.01
N LEU A 253 -30.00 17.79 1.96
CA LEU A 253 -30.35 18.13 0.57
C LEU A 253 -31.49 17.31 -0.02
N VAL A 254 -31.59 16.02 0.33
CA VAL A 254 -32.56 15.08 -0.29
C VAL A 254 -33.81 14.93 0.56
N ARG A 255 -33.68 14.87 1.90
CA ARG A 255 -34.85 14.88 2.78
C ARG A 255 -35.23 16.33 3.11
N ILE A 256 -36.25 16.81 2.41
CA ILE A 256 -36.88 18.12 2.62
C ILE A 256 -37.10 18.33 4.13
N PHE A 257 -36.54 19.43 4.65
CA PHE A 257 -36.52 19.89 6.04
C PHE A 257 -37.79 19.60 6.86
N ASN A 258 -37.95 18.41 7.44
CA ASN A 258 -38.79 18.21 8.63
C ASN A 258 -38.56 16.86 9.33
N SER A 259 -37.33 16.58 9.78
CA SER A 259 -37.11 15.54 10.77
C SER A 259 -36.23 16.09 11.88
N TYR A 260 -36.87 16.66 12.89
CA TYR A 260 -36.22 16.91 14.18
C TYR A 260 -35.83 15.55 14.77
N VAL A 261 -34.59 15.13 14.55
CA VAL A 261 -34.05 13.94 15.18
C VAL A 261 -33.58 14.35 16.58
N SER A 262 -34.35 13.95 17.59
CA SER A 262 -33.95 14.18 18.99
C SER A 262 -32.56 13.56 19.24
N PHE A 263 -31.71 14.30 19.96
CA PHE A 263 -30.32 13.95 20.28
C PHE A 263 -29.44 13.59 19.06
N TYR A 264 -29.68 14.20 17.90
CA TYR A 264 -28.97 13.91 16.65
C TYR A 264 -27.44 13.84 16.78
N MET A 265 -26.81 14.87 17.38
CA MET A 265 -25.35 14.89 17.55
C MET A 265 -24.83 13.81 18.49
N LEU A 266 -25.60 13.43 19.52
CA LEU A 266 -25.20 12.37 20.44
C LEU A 266 -25.14 11.03 19.71
N LYS A 267 -26.14 10.75 18.86
CA LYS A 267 -26.17 9.55 18.02
C LYS A 267 -25.00 9.53 17.03
N LEU A 268 -24.70 10.66 16.38
CA LEU A 268 -23.54 10.76 15.50
C LEU A 268 -22.22 10.54 16.26
N CYS A 269 -22.06 11.12 17.44
CA CYS A 269 -20.85 10.88 18.25
C CYS A 269 -20.72 9.42 18.68
N ALA A 270 -21.82 8.77 19.08
CA ALA A 270 -21.83 7.36 19.44
C ALA A 270 -21.38 6.47 18.27
N VAL A 271 -21.86 6.76 17.05
CA VAL A 271 -21.44 6.04 15.84
C VAL A 271 -20.00 6.39 15.45
N GLY A 272 -19.68 7.68 15.40
CA GLY A 272 -18.42 8.23 14.91
C GLY A 272 -17.20 7.82 15.72
N TRP A 273 -17.34 7.69 17.04
CA TRP A 273 -16.28 7.23 17.94
C TRP A 273 -16.44 5.76 18.34
N GLY A 274 -17.67 5.26 18.42
CA GLY A 274 -17.94 3.90 18.88
C GLY A 274 -17.62 2.81 17.85
N ILE A 275 -17.92 3.00 16.56
CA ILE A 275 -17.59 2.01 15.53
C ILE A 275 -16.06 1.79 15.42
N PRO A 276 -15.23 2.84 15.28
CA PRO A 276 -13.77 2.68 15.31
C PRO A 276 -13.25 1.98 16.55
N LEU A 277 -13.80 2.33 17.73
CA LEU A 277 -13.40 1.74 19.00
C LEU A 277 -13.72 0.25 19.02
N LEU A 278 -14.94 -0.13 18.63
CA LEU A 278 -15.39 -1.52 18.55
C LEU A 278 -14.46 -2.36 17.67
N VAL A 279 -14.13 -1.86 16.47
CA VAL A 279 -13.27 -2.56 15.51
C VAL A 279 -11.88 -2.79 16.10
N VAL A 280 -11.24 -1.75 16.63
CA VAL A 280 -9.88 -1.86 17.19
C VAL A 280 -9.85 -2.74 18.44
N SER A 281 -10.85 -2.62 19.32
CA SER A 281 -10.99 -3.47 20.50
C SER A 281 -11.16 -4.94 20.13
N LEU A 282 -11.92 -5.25 19.09
CA LEU A 282 -12.10 -6.62 18.60
C LEU A 282 -10.79 -7.20 18.06
N VAL A 283 -10.01 -6.41 17.30
CA VAL A 283 -8.68 -6.85 16.82
C VAL A 283 -7.76 -7.17 18.00
N LEU A 284 -7.68 -6.27 18.99
CA LEU A 284 -6.87 -6.47 20.19
C LEU A 284 -7.32 -7.69 21.01
N ALA A 285 -8.62 -7.95 21.07
CA ALA A 285 -9.18 -9.09 21.80
C ALA A 285 -8.92 -10.44 21.11
N ILE A 286 -8.95 -10.47 19.77
CA ILE A 286 -8.71 -11.69 18.99
C ILE A 286 -7.21 -11.98 18.91
N ASN A 287 -6.41 -10.98 18.52
CA ASN A 287 -4.98 -11.13 18.35
C ASN A 287 -4.28 -9.78 18.55
N LYS A 288 -3.70 -9.56 19.73
CA LYS A 288 -2.87 -8.38 20.01
C LYS A 288 -1.65 -8.28 19.10
N ASP A 289 -1.09 -9.42 18.68
CA ASP A 289 0.04 -9.51 17.76
C ASP A 289 -0.38 -9.17 16.32
N ALA A 290 -1.66 -8.88 16.06
CA ALA A 290 -2.11 -8.21 14.83
C ALA A 290 -1.37 -6.89 14.57
N TYR A 291 -0.91 -6.23 15.64
CA TYR A 291 -0.13 -5.00 15.60
C TYR A 291 1.34 -5.28 15.91
N GLY A 292 2.24 -4.60 15.20
CA GLY A 292 3.67 -4.78 15.38
C GLY A 292 4.49 -3.73 14.64
N ASN A 293 5.80 -3.88 14.70
CA ASN A 293 6.77 -3.10 13.95
C ASN A 293 6.89 -3.69 12.53
N SER A 294 6.61 -2.89 11.50
CA SER A 294 6.58 -3.36 10.11
C SER A 294 7.98 -3.50 9.46
N LEU A 295 9.04 -3.75 10.25
CA LEU A 295 10.41 -3.89 9.77
C LEU A 295 11.02 -5.19 10.34
N PRO A 296 11.36 -6.17 9.49
CA PRO A 296 12.13 -7.34 9.90
C PRO A 296 13.49 -6.91 10.45
N ALA A 297 13.88 -7.46 11.60
CA ALA A 297 15.12 -7.16 12.32
C ALA A 297 16.41 -7.47 11.53
N GLU A 298 16.31 -8.17 10.38
CA GLU A 298 17.45 -8.60 9.56
C GLU A 298 17.84 -7.61 8.46
N LEU A 299 17.08 -6.51 8.27
CA LEU A 299 17.51 -5.38 7.41
C LEU A 299 18.27 -4.30 8.21
N ALA A 300 18.80 -4.66 9.38
CA ALA A 300 19.56 -3.77 10.27
C ALA A 300 21.09 -3.77 9.99
N THR A 301 21.52 -4.26 8.82
CA THR A 301 22.91 -4.13 8.37
C THR A 301 22.99 -3.30 7.10
N GLY A 302 23.18 -1.99 7.26
CA GLY A 302 23.49 -1.09 6.14
C GLY A 302 22.72 0.22 6.19
N TYR A 303 23.20 1.14 7.03
CA TYR A 303 23.06 2.59 6.93
C TYR A 303 21.84 3.11 6.12
N SER A 304 20.66 2.98 6.72
CA SER A 304 19.46 3.72 6.32
C SER A 304 18.72 4.11 7.59
N ILE A 305 18.14 5.31 7.62
CA ILE A 305 17.36 5.83 8.75
C ILE A 305 16.06 4.99 8.82
N SER A 306 16.16 3.75 9.27
CA SER A 306 15.06 2.82 9.48
C SER A 306 14.42 3.15 10.83
N GLN A 307 13.66 4.23 10.85
CA GLN A 307 12.77 4.50 11.98
C GLN A 307 11.79 3.33 12.07
N GLN A 308 11.89 2.55 13.15
CA GLN A 308 10.90 1.53 13.48
C GLN A 308 9.51 2.19 13.38
N PHE A 309 8.56 1.59 12.68
CA PHE A 309 7.21 2.13 12.53
C PHE A 309 6.21 1.08 12.95
N CYS A 310 5.31 1.44 13.86
CA CYS A 310 4.34 0.52 14.45
C CYS A 310 3.01 0.59 13.69
N TRP A 311 2.58 -0.53 13.12
CA TRP A 311 1.37 -0.63 12.29
C TRP A 311 0.70 -2.01 12.36
N VAL A 312 -0.44 -2.16 11.67
CA VAL A 312 -1.12 -3.45 11.50
C VAL A 312 -0.26 -4.33 10.58
N GLN A 313 0.27 -5.43 11.11
CA GLN A 313 1.18 -6.32 10.38
C GLN A 313 0.45 -7.52 9.75
N HIS A 314 -0.58 -8.03 10.41
CA HIS A 314 -1.32 -9.19 9.91
C HIS A 314 -2.19 -8.80 8.71
N SER A 315 -1.94 -9.45 7.57
CA SER A 315 -2.59 -9.11 6.30
C SER A 315 -4.12 -9.22 6.35
N ILE A 316 -4.68 -10.24 7.00
CA ILE A 316 -6.13 -10.43 7.11
C ILE A 316 -6.77 -9.24 7.85
N PHE A 317 -6.23 -8.87 9.01
CA PHE A 317 -6.73 -7.73 9.77
C PHE A 317 -6.59 -6.45 8.97
N PHE A 318 -5.44 -6.20 8.33
CA PHE A 318 -5.25 -5.04 7.46
C PHE A 318 -6.30 -4.95 6.34
N TYR A 319 -6.54 -6.02 5.59
CA TYR A 319 -7.51 -6.00 4.49
C TYR A 319 -8.96 -5.84 4.99
N VAL A 320 -9.33 -6.51 6.07
CA VAL A 320 -10.71 -6.48 6.59
C VAL A 320 -10.99 -5.16 7.31
N THR A 321 -10.14 -4.75 8.25
CA THR A 321 -10.44 -3.59 9.12
C THR A 321 -10.06 -2.27 8.50
N VAL A 322 -9.03 -2.23 7.63
CA VAL A 322 -8.61 -0.99 6.97
C VAL A 322 -9.18 -0.92 5.57
N VAL A 323 -8.76 -1.83 4.67
CA VAL A 323 -9.08 -1.70 3.23
C VAL A 323 -10.57 -1.81 2.97
N ALA A 324 -11.24 -2.85 3.47
CA ALA A 324 -12.67 -3.04 3.23
C ALA A 324 -13.52 -1.94 3.92
N PHE A 325 -13.15 -1.54 5.14
CA PHE A 325 -13.83 -0.46 5.86
C PHE A 325 -13.74 0.88 5.10
N VAL A 326 -12.52 1.26 4.69
CA VAL A 326 -12.27 2.48 3.94
C VAL A 326 -12.98 2.45 2.58
N ALA A 327 -12.92 1.32 1.88
CA ALA A 327 -13.59 1.15 0.59
C ALA A 327 -15.11 1.32 0.70
N LEU A 328 -15.73 0.75 1.74
CA LEU A 328 -17.16 0.87 2.01
C LEU A 328 -17.57 2.35 2.24
N ILE A 329 -16.82 3.06 3.07
CA ILE A 329 -17.08 4.48 3.34
C ILE A 329 -16.85 5.33 2.09
N LEU A 330 -15.77 5.09 1.35
CA LEU A 330 -15.47 5.82 0.12
C LEU A 330 -16.57 5.63 -0.93
N LEU A 331 -17.07 4.41 -1.11
CA LEU A 331 -18.17 4.13 -2.04
C LEU A 331 -19.41 4.95 -1.67
N CYS A 332 -19.78 4.96 -0.39
CA CYS A 332 -20.90 5.77 0.11
C CYS A 332 -20.66 7.28 -0.15
N ASN A 333 -19.46 7.78 0.15
CA ASN A 333 -19.09 9.19 -0.02
C ASN A 333 -19.12 9.61 -1.50
N ILE A 334 -18.69 8.74 -2.42
CA ILE A 334 -18.78 8.98 -3.87
C ILE A 334 -20.25 9.11 -4.29
N CYS A 335 -21.12 8.20 -3.84
CA CYS A 335 -22.55 8.27 -4.15
C CYS A 335 -23.16 9.60 -3.67
N VAL A 336 -22.92 9.98 -2.42
CA VAL A 336 -23.41 11.26 -1.87
C VAL A 336 -22.83 12.45 -2.62
N PHE A 337 -21.53 12.44 -2.91
CA PHE A 337 -20.87 13.52 -3.64
C PHE A 337 -21.52 13.76 -5.01
N ILE A 338 -21.80 12.68 -5.77
CA ILE A 338 -22.51 12.76 -7.05
C ILE A 338 -23.90 13.36 -6.87
N LEU A 339 -24.66 12.93 -5.86
CA LEU A 339 -25.99 13.48 -5.55
C LEU A 339 -25.95 14.98 -5.23
N VAL A 340 -24.97 15.41 -4.41
CA VAL A 340 -24.75 16.82 -4.06
C VAL A 340 -24.45 17.63 -5.32
N LEU A 341 -23.56 17.15 -6.20
CA LEU A 341 -23.24 17.83 -7.45
C LEU A 341 -24.46 17.96 -8.38
N ILE A 342 -25.28 16.91 -8.49
CA ILE A 342 -26.53 16.95 -9.27
C ILE A 342 -27.47 18.01 -8.68
N GLN A 343 -27.62 18.06 -7.36
CA GLN A 343 -28.51 19.01 -6.70
C GLN A 343 -28.03 20.46 -6.87
N ILE A 344 -26.73 20.72 -6.72
CA ILE A 344 -26.14 22.04 -6.98
C ILE A 344 -26.40 22.49 -8.43
N ARG A 345 -26.22 21.58 -9.40
CA ARG A 345 -26.51 21.87 -10.81
C ARG A 345 -28.00 22.20 -11.02
N LYS A 346 -28.92 21.42 -10.45
CA LYS A 346 -30.37 21.69 -10.54
C LYS A 346 -30.74 23.06 -9.96
N MET A 347 -30.20 23.41 -8.79
CA MET A 347 -30.45 24.72 -8.16
C MET A 347 -29.94 25.89 -9.03
N LYS A 348 -28.83 25.70 -9.75
CA LYS A 348 -28.24 26.71 -10.64
C LYS A 348 -29.02 26.88 -11.95
N VAL A 349 -29.59 25.79 -12.49
CA VAL A 349 -30.49 25.86 -13.66
C VAL A 349 -31.77 26.63 -13.32
N ASN A 350 -32.30 26.47 -12.10
CA ASN A 350 -33.51 27.17 -11.66
C ASN A 350 -33.29 28.65 -11.27
N LYS A 351 -32.02 29.11 -11.21
CA LYS A 351 -31.64 30.52 -11.00
C LYS A 351 -30.49 30.89 -11.94
N PRO A 352 -30.78 31.20 -13.22
CA PRO A 352 -29.74 31.58 -14.17
C PRO A 352 -29.10 32.91 -13.74
N SER A 353 -27.88 32.87 -13.22
CA SER A 353 -27.00 34.05 -13.16
C SER A 353 -26.24 34.15 -14.48
N GLU A 354 -26.16 35.36 -15.06
CA GLU A 354 -25.38 35.68 -16.26
C GLU A 354 -23.87 35.38 -16.09
N ASN A 355 -23.47 34.14 -16.35
CA ASN A 355 -22.18 33.78 -16.95
C ASN A 355 -22.09 32.24 -17.08
N SER A 356 -21.96 31.74 -18.30
CA SER A 356 -21.82 30.33 -18.67
C SER A 356 -20.44 29.72 -18.33
N ARG A 357 -19.57 30.46 -17.64
CA ARG A 357 -18.25 29.98 -17.19
C ARG A 357 -18.36 29.32 -15.81
N VAL A 358 -17.66 28.20 -15.60
CA VAL A 358 -17.49 27.60 -14.26
C VAL A 358 -16.91 28.68 -13.35
N SER A 359 -17.69 29.13 -12.36
CA SER A 359 -17.23 30.17 -11.45
C SER A 359 -16.12 29.61 -10.56
N LEU A 360 -15.12 30.42 -10.21
CA LEU A 360 -14.13 30.08 -9.19
C LEU A 360 -14.79 29.60 -7.88
N ARG A 361 -16.00 30.09 -7.58
CA ARG A 361 -16.81 29.66 -6.44
C ARG A 361 -17.29 28.21 -6.56
N ASP A 362 -17.62 27.75 -7.76
CA ASP A 362 -18.05 26.37 -8.02
C ASP A 362 -16.87 25.41 -7.85
N LEU A 363 -15.73 25.72 -8.48
CA LEU A 363 -14.50 24.92 -8.33
C LEU A 363 -14.07 24.82 -6.87
N ARG A 364 -14.11 25.94 -6.14
CA ARG A 364 -13.82 25.97 -4.71
C ARG A 364 -14.77 25.09 -3.90
N THR A 365 -16.06 25.08 -4.24
CA THR A 365 -17.06 24.24 -3.56
C THR A 365 -16.77 22.77 -3.80
N VAL A 366 -16.50 22.38 -5.05
CA VAL A 366 -16.13 21.01 -5.42
C VAL A 366 -14.85 20.58 -4.69
N ALA A 367 -13.79 21.39 -4.72
CA ALA A 367 -12.54 21.10 -4.04
C ALA A 367 -12.72 20.93 -2.52
N SER A 368 -13.51 21.82 -1.89
CA SER A 368 -13.84 21.72 -0.46
C SER A 368 -14.59 20.43 -0.13
N LEU A 369 -15.57 20.04 -0.93
CA LEU A 369 -16.34 18.80 -0.74
C LEU A 369 -15.46 17.56 -0.95
N THR A 370 -14.60 17.55 -1.97
CA THR A 370 -13.66 16.45 -2.24
C THR A 370 -12.75 16.18 -1.05
N VAL A 371 -12.19 17.24 -0.45
CA VAL A 371 -11.33 17.14 0.74
C VAL A 371 -12.12 16.69 1.97
N LEU A 372 -13.32 17.26 2.16
CA LEU A 372 -14.14 17.01 3.35
C LEU A 372 -14.68 15.56 3.39
N LEU A 373 -15.02 15.01 2.23
CA LEU A 373 -15.50 13.62 2.07
C LEU A 373 -14.36 12.60 1.92
N GLY A 374 -13.09 13.02 1.94
CA GLY A 374 -11.94 12.13 1.85
C GLY A 374 -11.76 11.47 0.47
N LEU A 375 -12.28 12.04 -0.61
CA LEU A 375 -12.21 11.43 -1.95
C LEU A 375 -10.78 11.37 -2.51
N THR A 376 -9.83 12.08 -1.90
CA THR A 376 -8.40 11.99 -2.23
C THR A 376 -7.82 10.60 -1.98
N TRP A 377 -8.44 9.81 -1.10
CA TRP A 377 -8.03 8.43 -0.81
C TRP A 377 -8.26 7.45 -1.96
N ILE A 378 -9.11 7.81 -2.93
CA ILE A 378 -9.30 7.05 -4.16
C ILE A 378 -7.96 6.83 -4.89
N MET A 379 -7.08 7.85 -4.89
CA MET A 379 -5.75 7.75 -5.50
C MET A 379 -4.90 6.65 -4.84
N GLY A 380 -5.01 6.50 -3.51
CA GLY A 380 -4.34 5.44 -2.76
C GLY A 380 -4.92 4.05 -3.09
N PHE A 381 -6.24 3.95 -3.22
CA PHE A 381 -6.91 2.69 -3.56
C PHE A 381 -6.58 2.19 -4.97
N PHE A 382 -6.34 3.10 -5.93
CA PHE A 382 -5.92 2.73 -7.29
C PHE A 382 -4.39 2.67 -7.46
N SER A 383 -3.61 2.88 -6.40
CA SER A 383 -2.13 2.84 -6.47
C SER A 383 -1.55 1.42 -6.60
N PHE A 384 -2.38 0.39 -6.77
CA PHE A 384 -1.93 -0.99 -7.03
C PHE A 384 -1.71 -1.20 -8.53
N GLY A 385 -0.46 -1.20 -9.00
CA GLY A 385 -0.13 -1.55 -10.39
C GLY A 385 1.06 -0.78 -10.99
N PRO A 386 1.28 -0.87 -12.32
CA PRO A 386 2.45 -0.34 -13.02
C PRO A 386 2.65 1.19 -12.91
N ARG A 387 1.60 1.92 -12.53
CA ARG A 387 1.62 3.40 -12.35
C ARG A 387 1.52 3.82 -10.89
N ARG A 388 1.95 2.95 -9.96
CA ARG A 388 1.92 3.19 -8.51
C ARG A 388 2.59 4.50 -8.12
N VAL A 389 3.76 4.80 -8.67
CA VAL A 389 4.53 6.01 -8.33
C VAL A 389 3.75 7.29 -8.69
N ILE A 390 3.12 7.33 -9.87
CA ILE A 390 2.34 8.49 -10.33
C ILE A 390 1.16 8.79 -9.39
N LEU A 391 0.54 7.76 -8.80
CA LEU A 391 -0.61 7.91 -7.93
C LEU A 391 -0.24 8.12 -6.44
N ILE A 392 0.89 7.57 -5.99
CA ILE A 392 1.27 7.63 -4.58
C ILE A 392 1.79 9.00 -4.16
N TYR A 393 2.46 9.74 -5.05
CA TYR A 393 2.91 11.11 -4.81
C TYR A 393 1.75 12.09 -4.54
N PRO A 394 0.78 12.26 -5.46
CA PRO A 394 -0.37 13.15 -5.21
C PRO A 394 -1.24 12.64 -4.06
N PHE A 395 -1.39 11.32 -3.89
CA PHE A 395 -2.05 10.74 -2.72
C PHE A 395 -1.38 11.21 -1.41
N THR A 396 -0.06 11.08 -1.29
CA THR A 396 0.69 11.48 -0.10
C THR A 396 0.56 12.98 0.15
N ILE A 397 0.74 13.82 -0.87
CA ILE A 397 0.62 15.28 -0.76
C ILE A 397 -0.79 15.70 -0.32
N CYS A 398 -1.82 15.17 -0.99
CA CYS A 398 -3.20 15.55 -0.70
C CYS A 398 -3.65 15.11 0.70
N ASN A 399 -3.27 13.92 1.14
CA ASN A 399 -3.68 13.40 2.44
C ASN A 399 -2.85 13.97 3.59
N SER A 400 -1.54 14.16 3.41
CA SER A 400 -0.72 14.80 4.45
C SER A 400 -1.10 16.26 4.67
N LEU A 401 -1.56 16.98 3.63
CA LEU A 401 -2.06 18.36 3.72
C LEU A 401 -3.58 18.49 3.92
N GLN A 402 -4.31 17.39 4.17
CA GLN A 402 -5.78 17.41 4.26
C GLN A 402 -6.29 18.42 5.32
N GLY A 403 -5.62 18.53 6.46
CA GLY A 403 -5.98 19.49 7.51
C GLY A 403 -5.72 20.95 7.15
N LEU A 404 -4.68 21.22 6.37
CA LEU A 404 -4.46 22.56 5.78
C LEU A 404 -5.62 22.93 4.86
N PHE A 405 -6.04 22.02 3.98
CA PHE A 405 -7.17 22.29 3.08
C PHE A 405 -8.48 22.52 3.85
N ILE A 406 -8.73 21.77 4.92
CA ILE A 406 -9.86 22.01 5.81
C ILE A 406 -9.82 23.43 6.39
N PHE A 407 -8.68 23.87 6.91
CA PHE A 407 -8.52 25.22 7.43
C PHE A 407 -8.76 26.30 6.36
N VAL A 408 -8.19 26.13 5.17
CA VAL A 408 -8.37 27.06 4.05
C VAL A 408 -9.85 27.20 3.69
N PHE A 409 -10.54 26.08 3.44
CA PHE A 409 -11.92 26.13 2.97
C PHE A 409 -12.93 26.50 4.06
N HIS A 410 -12.75 25.99 5.29
CA HIS A 410 -13.73 26.09 6.37
C HIS A 410 -13.40 27.14 7.45
N CYS A 411 -12.19 27.71 7.49
CA CYS A 411 -11.86 28.86 8.34
C CYS A 411 -11.57 30.10 7.50
N LEU A 412 -10.50 30.08 6.70
CA LEU A 412 -10.01 31.29 6.01
C LEU A 412 -11.00 31.82 5.00
N LEU A 413 -11.59 30.94 4.20
CA LEU A 413 -12.45 31.35 3.11
C LEU A 413 -13.95 31.39 3.50
N LYS A 414 -14.33 30.87 4.69
CA LYS A 414 -15.72 30.85 5.16
C LYS A 414 -16.11 32.20 5.75
N GLU A 415 -17.07 32.90 5.11
CA GLU A 415 -17.44 34.27 5.47
C GLU A 415 -17.88 34.44 6.92
N ASN A 416 -18.67 33.50 7.46
CA ASN A 416 -19.14 33.57 8.84
C ASN A 416 -17.97 33.56 9.84
N VAL A 417 -16.93 32.76 9.57
CA VAL A 417 -15.73 32.70 10.42
C VAL A 417 -14.92 33.98 10.29
N ARG A 418 -14.70 34.47 9.06
CA ARG A 418 -14.00 35.75 8.81
C ARG A 418 -14.68 36.93 9.52
N LYS A 419 -16.01 36.99 9.53
CA LYS A 419 -16.77 38.02 10.24
C LYS A 419 -16.50 37.97 11.76
N GLN A 420 -16.46 36.78 12.35
CA GLN A 420 -16.13 36.62 13.78
C GLN A 420 -14.68 37.02 14.08
N TRP A 421 -13.72 36.60 13.24
CA TRP A 421 -12.33 37.03 13.38
C TRP A 421 -12.19 38.55 13.29
N LYS A 422 -12.83 39.19 12.31
CA LYS A 422 -12.82 40.66 12.18
C LYS A 422 -13.46 41.36 13.38
N ALA A 423 -14.57 40.85 13.90
CA ALA A 423 -15.20 41.43 15.09
C ALA A 423 -14.28 41.33 16.32
N HIS A 424 -13.70 40.16 16.58
CA HIS A 424 -12.84 39.97 17.75
C HIS A 424 -11.47 40.66 17.63
N LEU A 425 -10.81 40.56 16.47
CA LEU A 425 -9.50 41.21 16.23
C LEU A 425 -9.65 42.72 16.03
N GLY A 426 -10.76 43.17 15.42
CA GLY A 426 -11.09 44.58 15.23
C GLY A 426 -11.47 45.29 16.53
N CYS A 427 -12.28 44.66 17.40
CA CYS A 427 -12.56 45.21 18.73
C CYS A 427 -11.33 45.22 19.63
N ARG A 428 -10.36 44.30 19.46
CA ARG A 428 -9.11 44.32 20.24
C ARG A 428 -8.18 45.48 19.84
N ARG A 429 -8.20 45.92 18.57
CA ARG A 429 -7.49 47.13 18.12
C ARG A 429 -8.12 48.42 18.66
N LEU A 430 -9.45 48.50 18.72
CA LEU A 430 -10.15 49.67 19.27
C LEU A 430 -9.94 49.77 20.79
N ARG A 431 -9.91 48.66 21.53
CA ARG A 431 -9.68 48.66 22.98
C ARG A 431 -8.26 49.03 23.42
N HIS A 432 -7.30 49.08 22.49
CA HIS A 432 -5.95 49.61 22.75
C HIS A 432 -5.81 51.10 22.37
N GLY A 433 -6.79 51.70 21.69
CA GLY A 433 -6.81 53.13 21.41
C GLY A 433 -7.37 54.00 22.54
N ASP A 434 -8.17 53.42 23.44
CA ASP A 434 -8.81 54.14 24.56
C ASP A 434 -8.00 54.10 25.88
N TYR A 435 -6.76 53.60 25.84
CA TYR A 435 -5.83 53.51 26.99
C TYR A 435 -4.44 54.11 26.68
N SER A 436 -4.36 55.07 25.77
CA SER A 436 -3.15 55.88 25.54
C SER A 436 -3.44 57.36 25.69
#